data_AF-A0A8S9BCK3-F1
#
_entry.id   AF-A0A8S9BCK3-F1
#
_cell.length_a   1.000
_cell.length_b   1.000
_cell.length_c   1.000
_cell.angle_alpha   90.00
_cell.angle_beta   90.00
_cell.angle_gamma   90.00
#
_symmetry.space_group_name_H-M   'P 1'
#
loop_
_entity.id
_entity.type
_entity.pdbx_description
1 polymer ?
#
loop_
_entity_poly.entity_id
_entity_poly.type
_entity_poly.pdbx_seq_one_letter_code
_entity_poly.pdbx_strand_id
1 'polypeptide(L)'
;MTRFSSAQRRRAKMQSSEKRPIGPWRAFRIGLRIVLFSFLTWLVLALLWAFLPSPATIQSEQHAAPILRSGSPLTVAYPSSKWHNGQYNRQGFALDYTLHNADSPSASIAISGYPQLIPLINHEFTPNNGSEITQNFQAVARTGDTDGANLPWFTFADSVLLYWWIHRENVDIELSARWVLIYEYETPEAMLPVLRSRQLEILLGNRIYQPLLTIDIENRWGDERVKIMNVTMGEESDSPTWTYPIRVAIIYVLAPTTVFVNDWFGSTIGYGFQAFETVFLILFGILWELTAPLTFDSDYFIGLFAARLNITPSNMALSLATRLQSITNDLLSHPIFHTRPNVLKSALFTLSIPLIYFTYIDYRSWYNVGRGGLPHNIIGYVIQTILSPLKASRFDTSFVSKPKVMKKSGPAGERAYLKDEDVPQRKGDRPEVCGWILPQRQLDQKASEKSRARYEALIHSLAVSQPTKLSVNTSVLERGGPALFINHDVSKHPGAFGTRNEIAHVHESDGSMHVSIAPKDAKLVIERGWGERFGLSGSVLPVTYTMIYAPRPGEEEEEEMKIVERIIRAGVKFMLGEEVEG
;
A
#
# COMPACT_ATOMS: atom_id res chain seq x y z
N MET A 1 -31.80 9.30 58.12
CA MET A 1 -30.37 9.47 57.78
C MET A 1 -29.73 8.09 57.61
N THR A 2 -29.46 7.67 56.38
CA THR A 2 -28.67 6.45 56.10
C THR A 2 -27.55 6.85 55.14
N ARG A 3 -26.35 7.03 55.68
CA ARG A 3 -25.12 7.29 54.91
C ARG A 3 -24.72 6.01 54.19
N PHE A 4 -25.02 5.93 52.90
CA PHE A 4 -24.45 4.89 52.03
C PHE A 4 -22.93 5.08 51.95
N SER A 5 -22.17 3.98 52.11
CA SER A 5 -20.71 4.01 52.06
C SER A 5 -20.22 4.36 50.64
N SER A 6 -19.07 5.04 50.56
CA SER A 6 -18.43 5.47 49.32
C SER A 6 -18.19 4.32 48.32
N ALA A 7 -18.06 3.08 48.82
CA ALA A 7 -17.92 1.86 48.03
C ALA A 7 -19.20 1.49 47.27
N GLN A 8 -20.39 1.68 47.87
CA GLN A 8 -21.66 1.40 47.21
C GLN A 8 -21.98 2.43 46.11
N ARG A 9 -21.61 3.70 46.30
CA ARG A 9 -21.69 4.72 45.23
C ARG A 9 -20.76 4.39 44.05
N ARG A 10 -19.56 3.86 44.31
CA ARG A 10 -18.62 3.44 43.25
C ARG A 10 -19.11 2.21 42.48
N ARG A 11 -19.71 1.23 43.17
CA ARG A 11 -20.29 0.02 42.55
C ARG A 11 -21.50 0.36 41.66
N ALA A 12 -22.39 1.24 42.12
CA ALA A 12 -23.52 1.73 41.31
C ALA A 12 -23.06 2.55 40.08
N LYS A 13 -21.98 3.34 40.22
CA LYS A 13 -21.40 4.12 39.10
C LYS A 13 -20.71 3.22 38.07
N MET A 14 -20.03 2.15 38.51
CA MET A 14 -19.44 1.14 37.62
C MET A 14 -20.50 0.31 36.88
N GLN A 15 -21.56 -0.14 37.56
CA GLN A 15 -22.65 -0.89 36.92
C GLN A 15 -23.46 -0.02 35.93
N SER A 16 -23.52 1.30 36.12
CA SER A 16 -24.15 2.24 35.15
C SER A 16 -23.30 2.53 33.91
N SER A 17 -22.02 2.12 33.90
CA SER A 17 -21.08 2.40 32.81
C SER A 17 -21.11 1.33 31.70
N GLU A 18 -21.66 0.16 31.98
CA GLU A 18 -21.49 -1.03 31.14
C GLU A 18 -22.57 -1.16 30.04
N LYS A 19 -23.60 -0.30 30.05
CA LYS A 19 -24.68 -0.30 29.05
C LYS A 19 -25.05 1.11 28.56
N ARG A 20 -24.08 2.01 28.40
CA ARG A 20 -24.37 3.28 27.70
C ARG A 20 -24.41 3.03 26.20
N PRO A 21 -25.51 3.33 25.49
CA PRO A 21 -25.54 3.26 24.03
C PRO A 21 -24.40 4.10 23.46
N ILE A 22 -23.81 3.63 22.38
CA ILE A 22 -22.69 4.32 21.71
C ILE A 22 -23.18 5.73 21.36
N GLY A 23 -22.67 6.74 22.06
CA GLY A 23 -23.06 8.13 21.81
C GLY A 23 -22.79 8.50 20.34
N PRO A 24 -23.58 9.41 19.75
CA PRO A 24 -23.54 9.70 18.31
C PRO A 24 -22.14 10.08 17.82
N TRP A 25 -21.36 10.81 18.64
CA TRP A 25 -19.95 11.15 18.34
C TRP A 25 -18.97 9.98 18.39
N ARG A 26 -19.24 8.94 19.19
CA ARG A 26 -18.43 7.71 19.22
C ARG A 26 -18.80 6.80 18.05
N ALA A 27 -20.08 6.72 17.71
CA ALA A 27 -20.56 6.00 16.54
C ALA A 27 -20.03 6.63 15.25
N PHE A 28 -20.08 7.97 15.13
CA PHE A 28 -19.51 8.71 14.01
C PHE A 28 -18.00 8.49 13.86
N ARG A 29 -17.23 8.53 14.95
CA ARG A 29 -15.78 8.24 14.90
C ARG A 29 -15.47 6.80 14.51
N ILE A 30 -16.28 5.83 14.93
CA ILE A 30 -16.15 4.43 14.51
C ILE A 30 -16.48 4.31 13.03
N GLY A 31 -17.58 4.91 12.57
CA GLY A 31 -17.96 4.95 11.15
C GLY A 31 -16.89 5.60 10.28
N LEU A 32 -16.38 6.77 10.66
CA LEU A 32 -15.31 7.46 9.95
C LEU A 32 -14.02 6.63 9.90
N ARG A 33 -13.67 5.93 10.99
CA ARG A 33 -12.52 5.01 11.00
C ARG A 33 -12.74 3.87 10.03
N ILE A 34 -13.91 3.24 10.03
CA ILE A 34 -14.23 2.16 9.10
C ILE A 34 -14.11 2.67 7.66
N VAL A 35 -14.69 3.82 7.33
CA VAL A 35 -14.60 4.42 5.99
C VAL A 35 -13.15 4.70 5.58
N LEU A 36 -12.36 5.35 6.44
CA LEU A 36 -10.96 5.67 6.14
C LEU A 36 -10.09 4.41 6.00
N PHE A 37 -10.29 3.41 6.87
CA PHE A 37 -9.58 2.14 6.76
C PHE A 37 -10.00 1.38 5.49
N SER A 38 -11.29 1.34 5.17
CA SER A 38 -11.78 0.73 3.93
C SER A 38 -11.20 1.41 2.69
N PHE A 39 -11.13 2.75 2.67
CA PHE A 39 -10.52 3.50 1.57
C PHE A 39 -9.01 3.26 1.46
N LEU A 40 -8.28 3.30 2.59
CA LEU A 40 -6.85 3.03 2.61
C LEU A 40 -6.53 1.58 2.18
N THR A 41 -7.31 0.62 2.66
CA THR A 41 -7.19 -0.79 2.25
C THR A 41 -7.48 -0.94 0.77
N TRP A 42 -8.51 -0.28 0.25
CA TRP A 42 -8.80 -0.26 -1.19
C TRP A 42 -7.64 0.33 -1.99
N LEU A 43 -7.07 1.47 -1.56
CA LEU A 43 -5.93 2.12 -2.22
C LEU A 43 -4.69 1.21 -2.23
N VAL A 44 -4.38 0.56 -1.10
CA VAL A 44 -3.26 -0.38 -1.01
C VAL A 44 -3.48 -1.56 -1.94
N LEU A 45 -4.69 -2.14 -1.98
CA LEU A 45 -5.02 -3.23 -2.89
C LEU A 45 -4.94 -2.78 -4.36
N ALA A 46 -5.41 -1.59 -4.71
CA ALA A 46 -5.31 -1.03 -6.05
C ALA A 46 -3.85 -0.82 -6.48
N LEU A 47 -3.00 -0.30 -5.58
CA LEU A 47 -1.56 -0.15 -5.83
C LEU A 47 -0.86 -1.50 -5.95
N LEU A 48 -1.18 -2.47 -5.09
CA LEU A 48 -0.66 -3.84 -5.22
C LEU A 48 -1.09 -4.47 -6.54
N TRP A 49 -2.37 -4.32 -6.91
CA TRP A 49 -2.89 -4.80 -8.18
C TRP A 49 -2.21 -4.16 -9.39
N ALA A 50 -1.89 -2.87 -9.33
CA ALA A 50 -1.21 -2.16 -10.42
C ALA A 50 0.28 -2.51 -10.52
N PHE A 51 0.97 -2.56 -9.38
CA PHE A 51 2.44 -2.60 -9.31
C PHE A 51 3.02 -3.94 -8.87
N LEU A 52 2.21 -4.99 -8.73
CA LEU A 52 2.73 -6.36 -8.69
C LEU A 52 3.65 -6.57 -9.92
N PRO A 53 4.76 -7.29 -9.79
CA PRO A 53 5.60 -7.61 -10.94
C PRO A 53 4.81 -8.38 -12.00
N SER A 54 4.95 -7.99 -13.27
CA SER A 54 4.43 -8.75 -14.43
C SER A 54 5.60 -9.13 -15.34
N PRO A 55 6.57 -9.94 -14.86
CA PRO A 55 7.72 -10.28 -15.68
C PRO A 55 7.25 -11.08 -16.90
N ALA A 56 7.83 -10.79 -18.07
CA ALA A 56 7.60 -11.63 -19.24
C ALA A 56 8.02 -13.07 -18.91
N THR A 57 7.11 -14.02 -19.15
CA THR A 57 7.42 -15.45 -18.97
C THR A 57 8.42 -15.82 -20.05
N ILE A 58 9.58 -16.33 -19.66
CA ILE A 58 10.59 -16.79 -20.64
C ILE A 58 9.93 -17.91 -21.43
N GLN A 59 9.74 -17.71 -22.75
CA GLN A 59 9.28 -18.72 -23.71
C GLN A 59 10.34 -19.83 -23.89
N SER A 60 10.87 -20.39 -22.81
CA SER A 60 11.79 -21.52 -22.91
C SER A 60 10.98 -22.81 -22.88
N GLU A 61 11.37 -23.74 -23.75
CA GLU A 61 10.98 -25.16 -23.79
C GLU A 61 10.99 -25.83 -22.40
N GLN A 62 11.69 -25.23 -21.43
CA GLN A 62 11.81 -25.69 -20.05
C GLN A 62 10.61 -25.32 -19.15
N HIS A 63 9.68 -24.45 -19.57
CA HIS A 63 8.56 -24.01 -18.71
C HIS A 63 7.31 -24.90 -18.79
N ALA A 64 6.88 -25.28 -19.99
CA ALA A 64 5.60 -25.96 -20.20
C ALA A 64 5.60 -27.44 -19.76
N ALA A 65 6.68 -28.17 -20.05
CA ALA A 65 6.76 -29.60 -19.77
C ALA A 65 6.69 -29.94 -18.26
N PRO A 66 7.39 -29.24 -17.35
CA PRO A 66 7.24 -29.48 -15.91
C PRO A 66 5.83 -29.23 -15.37
N ILE A 67 5.13 -28.20 -15.88
CA ILE A 67 3.76 -27.87 -15.44
C ILE A 67 2.81 -29.01 -15.81
N LEU A 68 2.83 -29.44 -17.08
CA LEU A 68 1.99 -30.56 -17.51
C LEU A 68 2.34 -31.86 -16.76
N ARG A 69 3.62 -32.19 -16.59
CA ARG A 69 4.02 -33.40 -15.84
C ARG A 69 3.56 -33.39 -14.38
N SER A 70 3.40 -32.22 -13.77
CA SER A 70 2.87 -32.10 -12.40
C SER A 70 1.37 -32.38 -12.28
N GLY A 71 0.65 -32.47 -13.41
CA GLY A 71 -0.82 -32.55 -13.45
C GLY A 71 -1.51 -31.21 -13.23
N SER A 72 -0.76 -30.11 -13.14
CA SER A 72 -1.32 -28.76 -13.07
C SER A 72 -1.77 -28.28 -14.46
N PRO A 73 -2.81 -27.44 -14.54
CA PRO A 73 -3.24 -26.86 -15.81
C PRO A 73 -2.16 -25.91 -16.35
N LEU A 74 -1.70 -26.18 -17.56
CA LEU A 74 -0.90 -25.25 -18.36
C LEU A 74 -1.87 -24.32 -19.10
N THR A 75 -1.93 -23.07 -18.67
CA THR A 75 -2.71 -22.03 -19.33
C THR A 75 -1.87 -21.31 -20.38
N VAL A 76 -2.35 -21.23 -21.61
CA VAL A 76 -1.66 -20.52 -22.70
C VAL A 76 -2.62 -19.55 -23.39
N ALA A 77 -2.17 -18.31 -23.59
CA ALA A 77 -2.88 -17.29 -24.34
C ALA A 77 -2.24 -17.08 -25.72
N TYR A 78 -3.08 -16.93 -26.73
CA TYR A 78 -2.70 -16.85 -28.14
C TYR A 78 -3.21 -15.52 -28.75
N PRO A 79 -2.35 -14.76 -29.44
CA PRO A 79 -2.77 -13.52 -30.10
C PRO A 79 -3.61 -13.81 -31.35
N SER A 80 -4.81 -13.24 -31.39
CA SER A 80 -5.72 -13.39 -32.54
C SER A 80 -5.11 -12.83 -33.82
N SER A 81 -4.20 -11.85 -33.77
CA SER A 81 -3.52 -11.31 -34.95
C SER A 81 -2.65 -12.33 -35.69
N LYS A 82 -2.09 -13.30 -34.96
CA LYS A 82 -1.26 -14.38 -35.49
C LYS A 82 -2.10 -15.60 -35.83
N TRP A 83 -3.03 -15.93 -34.94
CA TRP A 83 -3.75 -17.20 -34.97
C TRP A 83 -5.13 -17.09 -35.63
N HIS A 84 -5.62 -15.90 -36.01
CA HIS A 84 -6.98 -15.77 -36.57
C HIS A 84 -7.18 -14.60 -37.56
N ASN A 85 -8.16 -14.75 -38.46
CA ASN A 85 -8.59 -13.69 -39.39
C ASN A 85 -10.11 -13.74 -39.65
N GLY A 86 -10.91 -13.28 -38.68
CA GLY A 86 -12.21 -12.66 -39.01
C GLY A 86 -13.50 -13.18 -38.35
N GLN A 87 -13.49 -14.21 -37.49
CA GLN A 87 -14.71 -14.65 -36.79
C GLN A 87 -14.85 -14.11 -35.35
N TYR A 88 -13.77 -13.62 -34.73
CA TYR A 88 -13.78 -13.23 -33.31
C TYR A 88 -13.23 -11.82 -33.14
N ASN A 89 -13.96 -10.97 -32.41
CA ASN A 89 -13.68 -9.54 -32.30
C ASN A 89 -12.80 -9.19 -31.08
N ARG A 90 -11.90 -10.10 -30.67
CA ARG A 90 -11.04 -9.98 -29.48
C ARG A 90 -9.58 -10.17 -29.83
N GLN A 91 -8.69 -9.49 -29.10
CA GLN A 91 -7.26 -9.47 -29.37
C GLN A 91 -6.55 -10.79 -29.03
N GLY A 92 -7.11 -11.62 -28.15
CA GLY A 92 -6.58 -12.95 -27.84
C GLY A 92 -7.60 -13.93 -27.31
N PHE A 93 -7.20 -15.20 -27.31
CA PHE A 93 -7.92 -16.30 -26.66
C PHE A 93 -6.96 -17.18 -25.84
N ALA A 94 -7.47 -17.87 -24.83
CA ALA A 94 -6.67 -18.70 -23.95
C ALA A 94 -7.30 -20.08 -23.70
N LEU A 95 -6.44 -21.11 -23.66
CA LEU A 95 -6.78 -22.51 -23.42
C LEU A 95 -6.04 -23.03 -22.20
N ASP A 96 -6.68 -23.95 -21.46
CA ASP A 96 -6.01 -24.73 -20.41
C ASP A 96 -5.78 -26.15 -20.90
N TYR A 97 -4.57 -26.65 -20.65
CA TYR A 97 -4.14 -28.01 -20.98
C TYR A 97 -3.75 -28.73 -19.70
N THR A 98 -4.38 -29.87 -19.40
CA THR A 98 -4.07 -30.65 -18.19
C THR A 98 -3.74 -32.09 -18.56
N LEU A 99 -2.60 -32.58 -18.09
CA LEU A 99 -2.21 -33.97 -18.30
C LEU A 99 -2.81 -34.87 -17.23
N HIS A 100 -3.45 -35.96 -17.66
CA HIS A 100 -3.98 -37.00 -16.81
C HIS A 100 -3.21 -38.31 -17.02
N ASN A 101 -3.07 -39.09 -15.95
CA ASN A 101 -2.37 -40.38 -15.96
C ASN A 101 -0.95 -40.28 -16.56
N ALA A 102 -0.16 -39.31 -16.09
CA ALA A 102 1.24 -39.20 -16.48
C ALA A 102 1.99 -40.53 -16.23
N ASP A 103 2.92 -40.87 -17.11
CA ASP A 103 3.71 -42.11 -17.08
C ASP A 103 2.88 -43.41 -17.15
N SER A 104 1.63 -43.35 -17.62
CA SER A 104 0.74 -44.49 -17.90
C SER A 104 0.51 -44.65 -19.41
N PRO A 105 0.21 -45.86 -19.92
CA PRO A 105 -0.29 -46.04 -21.29
C PRO A 105 -1.59 -45.27 -21.56
N SER A 106 -2.39 -45.01 -20.52
CA SER A 106 -3.64 -44.24 -20.60
C SER A 106 -3.44 -42.72 -20.46
N ALA A 107 -2.22 -42.20 -20.69
CA ALA A 107 -1.95 -40.78 -20.59
C ALA A 107 -2.78 -40.00 -21.61
N SER A 108 -3.45 -38.96 -21.14
CA SER A 108 -4.37 -38.16 -21.96
C SER A 108 -4.37 -36.71 -21.53
N ILE A 109 -4.65 -35.80 -22.46
CA ILE A 109 -4.74 -34.37 -22.22
C ILE A 109 -6.21 -33.93 -22.17
N ALA A 110 -6.57 -33.19 -21.13
CA ALA A 110 -7.80 -32.44 -21.05
C ALA A 110 -7.56 -31.03 -21.61
N ILE A 111 -8.51 -30.53 -22.40
CA ILE A 111 -8.48 -29.18 -22.96
C ILE A 111 -9.69 -28.41 -22.43
N SER A 112 -9.49 -27.18 -21.98
CA SER A 112 -10.57 -26.33 -21.47
C SER A 112 -11.75 -26.28 -22.44
N GLY A 113 -12.96 -26.52 -21.93
CA GLY A 113 -14.18 -26.46 -22.72
C GLY A 113 -14.44 -27.67 -23.62
N TYR A 114 -13.58 -28.68 -23.60
CA TYR A 114 -13.82 -29.96 -24.27
C TYR A 114 -14.00 -31.08 -23.22
N PRO A 115 -15.15 -31.79 -23.19
CA PRO A 115 -15.47 -32.71 -22.10
C PRO A 115 -14.73 -34.06 -22.17
N GLN A 116 -14.13 -34.41 -23.32
CA GLN A 116 -13.43 -35.68 -23.50
C GLN A 116 -11.92 -35.50 -23.34
N LEU A 117 -11.25 -36.58 -22.94
CA LEU A 117 -9.79 -36.63 -22.86
C LEU A 117 -9.21 -37.06 -24.20
N ILE A 118 -8.17 -36.36 -24.66
CA ILE A 118 -7.47 -36.68 -25.90
C ILE A 118 -6.26 -37.55 -25.55
N PRO A 119 -6.17 -38.80 -26.03
CA PRO A 119 -5.06 -39.68 -25.69
C PRO A 119 -3.75 -39.15 -26.26
N LEU A 120 -2.65 -39.21 -25.49
CA LEU A 120 -1.32 -38.81 -25.98
C LEU A 120 -0.84 -39.77 -27.08
N ILE A 121 -1.18 -41.05 -26.96
CA ILE A 121 -0.95 -42.06 -27.97
C ILE A 121 -2.30 -42.57 -28.47
N ASN A 122 -2.59 -42.36 -29.75
CA ASN A 122 -3.74 -42.99 -30.39
C ASN A 122 -3.37 -44.44 -30.77
N HIS A 123 -3.95 -45.43 -30.07
CA HIS A 123 -3.68 -46.85 -30.31
C HIS A 123 -4.34 -47.40 -31.58
N GLU A 124 -5.35 -46.72 -32.13
CA GLU A 124 -5.93 -47.06 -33.43
C GLU A 124 -5.02 -46.64 -34.59
N PHE A 125 -4.08 -45.74 -34.30
CA PHE A 125 -3.10 -45.25 -35.25
C PHE A 125 -1.81 -46.10 -35.20
N THR A 126 -1.67 -46.97 -36.19
CA THR A 126 -0.49 -47.82 -36.35
C THR A 126 0.37 -47.34 -37.53
N PRO A 127 1.68 -47.67 -37.55
CA PRO A 127 2.58 -47.38 -38.67
C PRO A 127 2.05 -47.79 -40.06
N ASN A 128 1.12 -48.74 -40.12
CA ASN A 128 0.54 -49.25 -41.36
C ASN A 128 -0.58 -48.34 -41.92
N ASN A 129 -1.13 -47.44 -41.12
CA ASN A 129 -2.30 -46.62 -41.45
C ASN A 129 -1.95 -45.19 -41.95
N GLY A 130 -0.66 -44.84 -41.98
CA GLY A 130 -0.18 -43.51 -42.42
C GLY A 130 0.86 -42.92 -41.46
N SER A 131 1.40 -41.74 -41.80
CA SER A 131 2.35 -41.00 -40.96
C SER A 131 1.68 -39.99 -40.01
N GLU A 132 0.42 -39.64 -40.26
CA GLU A 132 -0.39 -38.79 -39.39
C GLU A 132 -1.88 -39.18 -39.40
N ILE A 133 -2.58 -38.90 -38.29
CA ILE A 133 -4.04 -38.95 -38.19
C ILE A 133 -4.54 -37.70 -37.47
N THR A 134 -5.72 -37.20 -37.85
CA THR A 134 -6.30 -35.99 -37.27
C THR A 134 -7.75 -36.23 -36.82
N GLN A 135 -8.08 -35.72 -35.64
CA GLN A 135 -9.43 -35.73 -35.08
C GLN A 135 -9.86 -34.30 -34.77
N ASN A 136 -10.98 -33.87 -35.36
CA ASN A 136 -11.54 -32.55 -35.09
C ASN A 136 -12.49 -32.58 -33.91
N PHE A 137 -12.51 -31.51 -33.14
CA PHE A 137 -13.39 -31.33 -32.01
C PHE A 137 -13.67 -29.83 -31.78
N GLN A 138 -14.72 -29.54 -31.03
CA GLN A 138 -15.08 -28.18 -30.64
C GLN A 138 -14.74 -27.99 -29.16
N ALA A 139 -14.09 -26.88 -28.84
CA ALA A 139 -13.72 -26.51 -27.48
C ALA A 139 -14.14 -25.08 -27.18
N VAL A 140 -14.34 -24.78 -25.90
CA VAL A 140 -14.65 -23.43 -25.44
C VAL A 140 -13.38 -22.74 -24.95
N ALA A 141 -12.98 -21.68 -25.63
CA ALA A 141 -11.84 -20.85 -25.26
C ALA A 141 -12.29 -19.58 -24.53
N ARG A 142 -11.46 -19.11 -23.61
CA ARG A 142 -11.64 -17.82 -22.93
C ARG A 142 -11.10 -16.73 -23.83
N THR A 143 -11.81 -15.61 -24.00
CA THR A 143 -11.34 -14.50 -24.83
C THR A 143 -11.10 -13.24 -24.03
N GLY A 144 -10.21 -12.38 -24.52
CA GLY A 144 -10.00 -11.07 -23.92
C GLY A 144 -9.13 -10.12 -24.72
N ASP A 145 -9.14 -8.86 -24.26
CA ASP A 145 -8.40 -7.76 -24.85
C ASP A 145 -7.28 -7.29 -23.93
N THR A 146 -6.26 -6.65 -24.49
CA THR A 146 -5.15 -6.08 -23.72
C THR A 146 -5.46 -4.70 -23.14
N ASP A 147 -6.64 -4.15 -23.42
CA ASP A 147 -7.08 -2.83 -22.95
C ASP A 147 -8.16 -2.90 -21.85
N GLY A 148 -8.84 -1.79 -21.57
CA GLY A 148 -9.85 -1.69 -20.52
C GLY A 148 -9.22 -1.50 -19.14
N ALA A 149 -9.45 -2.44 -18.22
CA ALA A 149 -8.90 -2.39 -16.88
C ALA A 149 -7.38 -2.64 -16.85
N ASN A 150 -6.83 -3.31 -17.86
CA ASN A 150 -5.43 -3.73 -17.91
C ASN A 150 -4.46 -2.55 -18.05
N LEU A 151 -3.30 -2.64 -17.38
CA LEU A 151 -2.26 -1.62 -17.45
C LEU A 151 -1.25 -1.93 -18.56
N PRO A 152 -0.60 -0.93 -19.19
CA PRO A 152 0.27 -1.15 -20.35
C PRO A 152 1.48 -2.06 -20.12
N TRP A 153 1.85 -2.30 -18.86
CA TRP A 153 2.98 -3.15 -18.48
C TRP A 153 2.56 -4.56 -18.06
N PHE A 154 1.28 -4.92 -18.18
CA PHE A 154 0.85 -6.29 -17.98
C PHE A 154 1.26 -7.13 -19.20
N THR A 155 1.61 -8.39 -18.96
CA THR A 155 1.90 -9.30 -20.07
C THR A 155 0.63 -9.58 -20.86
N PHE A 156 0.80 -10.08 -22.08
CA PHE A 156 -0.30 -10.40 -22.96
C PHE A 156 -1.24 -11.44 -22.32
N ALA A 157 -0.67 -12.54 -21.79
CA ALA A 157 -1.45 -13.59 -21.15
C ALA A 157 -2.22 -13.09 -19.91
N ASP A 158 -1.58 -12.32 -19.04
CA ASP A 158 -2.24 -11.74 -17.87
C ASP A 158 -3.40 -10.85 -18.29
N SER A 159 -3.21 -10.02 -19.32
CA SER A 159 -4.23 -9.07 -19.78
C SER A 159 -5.46 -9.76 -20.37
N VAL A 160 -5.26 -10.75 -21.24
CA VAL A 160 -6.35 -11.54 -21.85
C VAL A 160 -7.15 -12.27 -20.77
N LEU A 161 -6.46 -12.89 -19.82
CA LEU A 161 -7.10 -13.67 -18.76
C LEU A 161 -7.78 -12.79 -17.70
N LEU A 162 -7.20 -11.65 -17.33
CA LEU A 162 -7.84 -10.67 -16.43
C LEU A 162 -9.08 -10.04 -17.08
N TYR A 163 -9.01 -9.72 -18.38
CA TYR A 163 -10.16 -9.25 -19.15
C TYR A 163 -11.29 -10.28 -19.11
N TRP A 164 -10.98 -11.53 -19.46
CA TRP A 164 -11.93 -12.63 -19.43
C TRP A 164 -12.57 -12.77 -18.06
N TRP A 165 -11.80 -12.59 -17.01
CA TRP A 165 -12.30 -12.77 -15.67
C TRP A 165 -13.37 -11.73 -15.31
N ILE A 166 -13.21 -10.49 -15.78
CA ILE A 166 -14.19 -9.42 -15.58
C ILE A 166 -15.44 -9.63 -16.46
N HIS A 167 -15.26 -9.99 -17.74
CA HIS A 167 -16.35 -9.98 -18.73
C HIS A 167 -17.01 -11.36 -18.93
N ARG A 168 -16.32 -12.44 -18.55
CA ARG A 168 -16.73 -13.86 -18.69
C ARG A 168 -17.09 -14.26 -20.12
N GLU A 169 -16.40 -13.67 -21.10
CA GLU A 169 -16.65 -13.92 -22.52
C GLU A 169 -15.92 -15.16 -23.03
N ASN A 170 -16.66 -16.13 -23.53
CA ASN A 170 -16.12 -17.34 -24.11
C ASN A 170 -16.45 -17.42 -25.59
N VAL A 171 -15.69 -18.26 -26.30
CA VAL A 171 -15.92 -18.52 -27.71
C VAL A 171 -15.72 -19.99 -28.03
N ASP A 172 -16.61 -20.53 -28.86
CA ASP A 172 -16.46 -21.87 -29.41
C ASP A 172 -15.40 -21.84 -30.51
N ILE A 173 -14.38 -22.68 -30.39
CA ILE A 173 -13.31 -22.82 -31.37
C ILE A 173 -13.24 -24.24 -31.90
N GLU A 174 -13.08 -24.36 -33.22
CA GLU A 174 -12.77 -25.62 -33.86
C GLU A 174 -11.28 -25.92 -33.67
N LEU A 175 -10.99 -27.06 -33.05
CA LEU A 175 -9.64 -27.57 -32.82
C LEU A 175 -9.47 -28.92 -33.52
N SER A 176 -8.22 -29.26 -33.79
CA SER A 176 -7.83 -30.55 -34.33
C SER A 176 -6.70 -31.12 -33.50
N ALA A 177 -6.84 -32.38 -33.08
CA ALA A 177 -5.76 -33.16 -32.50
C ALA A 177 -5.11 -33.98 -33.62
N ARG A 178 -3.83 -33.75 -33.86
CA ARG A 178 -3.05 -34.48 -34.87
C ARG A 178 -1.98 -35.32 -34.17
N TRP A 179 -1.98 -36.61 -34.46
CA TRP A 179 -0.93 -37.53 -34.02
C TRP A 179 0.02 -37.79 -35.18
N VAL A 180 1.31 -37.59 -34.96
CA VAL A 180 2.35 -37.74 -35.98
C VAL A 180 3.38 -38.77 -35.53
N LEU A 181 3.80 -39.65 -36.44
CA LEU A 181 4.91 -40.58 -36.24
C LEU A 181 6.19 -40.00 -36.84
N ILE A 182 7.23 -39.84 -36.01
CA ILE A 182 8.50 -39.26 -36.43
C ILE A 182 9.53 -40.36 -36.62
N TYR A 183 9.97 -40.50 -37.87
CA TYR A 183 10.96 -41.48 -38.31
C TYR A 183 12.30 -40.80 -38.56
N GLU A 184 13.37 -41.34 -38.01
CA GLU A 184 14.74 -40.87 -38.28
C GLU A 184 15.63 -42.02 -38.73
N TYR A 185 16.61 -41.72 -39.56
CA TYR A 185 17.66 -42.67 -39.92
C TYR A 185 18.73 -42.69 -38.82
N GLU A 186 19.07 -43.88 -38.32
CA GLU A 186 20.11 -44.02 -37.28
C GLU A 186 21.49 -43.58 -37.77
N THR A 187 21.77 -43.79 -39.05
CA THR A 187 22.95 -43.28 -39.75
C THR A 187 22.56 -42.85 -41.17
N PRO A 188 23.34 -41.95 -41.81
CA PRO A 188 23.08 -41.55 -43.20
C PRO A 188 23.03 -42.73 -44.20
N GLU A 189 23.63 -43.87 -43.87
CA GLU A 189 23.69 -45.08 -44.69
C GLU A 189 22.58 -46.11 -44.37
N ALA A 190 21.74 -45.85 -43.36
CA ALA A 190 20.68 -46.78 -42.98
C ALA A 190 19.60 -46.90 -44.07
N MET A 191 19.23 -48.13 -44.43
CA MET A 191 18.28 -48.37 -45.52
C MET A 191 16.82 -48.06 -45.17
N LEU A 192 16.45 -48.11 -43.89
CA LEU A 192 15.08 -47.84 -43.42
C LEU A 192 15.11 -46.95 -42.18
N PRO A 193 14.22 -45.96 -42.09
CA PRO A 193 14.15 -45.09 -40.93
C PRO A 193 13.43 -45.79 -39.77
N VAL A 194 13.78 -45.44 -38.54
CA VAL A 194 13.25 -46.04 -37.30
C VAL A 194 12.32 -45.04 -36.62
N LEU A 195 11.20 -45.52 -36.07
CA LEU A 195 10.28 -44.69 -35.29
C LEU A 195 10.96 -44.24 -33.99
N ARG A 196 11.31 -42.96 -33.90
CA ARG A 196 12.04 -42.38 -32.76
C ARG A 196 11.12 -41.76 -31.73
N SER A 197 10.12 -41.03 -32.19
CA SER A 197 9.20 -40.30 -31.33
C SER A 197 7.82 -40.22 -31.96
N ARG A 198 6.86 -39.86 -31.12
CA ARG A 198 5.49 -39.56 -31.52
C ARG A 198 5.18 -38.15 -31.08
N GLN A 199 4.35 -37.45 -31.83
CA GLN A 199 3.91 -36.10 -31.47
C GLN A 199 2.40 -36.07 -31.37
N LEU A 200 1.90 -35.41 -30.34
CA LEU A 200 0.53 -34.92 -30.29
C LEU A 200 0.57 -33.41 -30.51
N GLU A 201 -0.14 -32.95 -31.53
CA GLU A 201 -0.27 -31.55 -31.87
C GLU A 201 -1.72 -31.10 -31.77
N ILE A 202 -1.94 -29.95 -31.14
CA ILE A 202 -3.23 -29.28 -31.10
C ILE A 202 -3.20 -28.13 -32.08
N LEU A 203 -4.09 -28.12 -33.05
CA LEU A 203 -4.18 -27.10 -34.11
C LEU A 203 -5.49 -26.33 -34.03
N LEU A 204 -5.46 -25.08 -34.50
CA LEU A 204 -6.66 -24.28 -34.67
C LEU A 204 -7.30 -24.55 -36.04
N GLY A 205 -8.41 -25.27 -36.03
CA GLY A 205 -9.08 -25.78 -37.22
C GLY A 205 -8.15 -26.61 -38.12
N ASN A 206 -8.53 -26.70 -39.39
CA ASN A 206 -7.81 -27.52 -40.39
C ASN A 206 -6.93 -26.68 -41.35
N ARG A 207 -6.64 -25.41 -41.02
CA ARG A 207 -6.07 -24.43 -41.98
C ARG A 207 -4.72 -23.82 -41.59
N ILE A 208 -4.30 -23.90 -40.33
CA ILE A 208 -3.04 -23.32 -39.87
C ILE A 208 -2.04 -24.46 -39.67
N TYR A 209 -0.91 -24.45 -40.40
CA TYR A 209 0.12 -25.49 -40.32
C TYR A 209 0.94 -25.47 -39.02
N GLN A 210 0.81 -24.41 -38.23
CA GLN A 210 1.50 -24.27 -36.94
C GLN A 210 0.61 -24.80 -35.80
N PRO A 211 1.15 -25.62 -34.89
CA PRO A 211 0.43 -26.12 -33.73
C PRO A 211 0.37 -25.07 -32.59
N LEU A 212 -0.78 -25.00 -31.92
CA LEU A 212 -0.98 -24.23 -30.67
C LEU A 212 -0.18 -24.85 -29.52
N LEU A 213 -0.06 -26.18 -29.51
CA LEU A 213 0.69 -26.97 -28.55
C LEU A 213 1.21 -28.23 -29.23
N THR A 214 2.50 -28.52 -29.05
CA THR A 214 3.14 -29.78 -29.47
C THR A 214 3.67 -30.51 -28.25
N ILE A 215 3.36 -31.79 -28.13
CA ILE A 215 3.90 -32.67 -27.08
C ILE A 215 4.69 -33.78 -27.76
N ASP A 216 6.00 -33.75 -27.54
CA ASP A 216 6.91 -34.78 -28.02
C ASP A 216 6.95 -35.95 -27.04
N ILE A 217 6.77 -37.16 -27.55
CA ILE A 217 6.69 -38.39 -26.75
C ILE A 217 7.77 -39.35 -27.24
N GLU A 218 8.57 -39.88 -26.31
CA GLU A 218 9.60 -40.88 -26.63
C GLU A 218 8.93 -42.19 -27.09
N ASN A 219 9.36 -42.74 -28.23
CA ASN A 219 8.91 -44.06 -28.64
C ASN A 219 9.78 -45.13 -27.96
N ARG A 220 9.20 -45.87 -27.00
CA ARG A 220 9.89 -46.95 -26.29
C ARG A 220 9.34 -48.30 -26.70
N TRP A 221 10.22 -49.19 -27.16
CA TRP A 221 9.83 -50.56 -27.51
C TRP A 221 9.70 -51.42 -26.24
N GLY A 222 8.50 -51.94 -25.97
CA GLY A 222 8.24 -52.84 -24.82
C GLY A 222 7.95 -52.16 -23.48
N ASP A 223 7.99 -50.82 -23.41
CA ASP A 223 7.54 -50.02 -22.27
C ASP A 223 6.38 -49.15 -22.74
N GLU A 224 5.15 -49.49 -22.34
CA GLU A 224 3.95 -48.76 -22.76
C GLU A 224 3.77 -47.42 -22.02
N ARG A 225 4.66 -47.08 -21.09
CA ARG A 225 4.58 -45.81 -20.35
C ARG A 225 4.92 -44.63 -21.23
N VAL A 226 4.03 -43.65 -21.24
CA VAL A 226 4.21 -42.40 -21.98
C VAL A 226 5.24 -41.52 -21.28
N LYS A 227 6.38 -41.28 -21.93
CA LYS A 227 7.38 -40.31 -21.48
C LYS A 227 7.39 -39.08 -22.39
N ILE A 228 6.93 -37.96 -21.86
CA ILE A 228 6.98 -36.66 -22.54
C ILE A 228 8.44 -36.20 -22.59
N MET A 229 8.95 -35.88 -23.77
CA MET A 229 10.30 -35.36 -23.99
C MET A 229 10.32 -33.85 -23.88
N ASN A 230 9.47 -33.19 -24.66
CA ASN A 230 9.38 -31.74 -24.75
C ASN A 230 7.93 -31.29 -24.95
N VAL A 231 7.65 -30.03 -24.58
CA VAL A 231 6.36 -29.39 -24.83
C VAL A 231 6.61 -27.99 -25.38
N THR A 232 6.14 -27.75 -26.59
CA THR A 232 6.31 -26.48 -27.30
C THR A 232 4.97 -25.78 -27.43
N MET A 233 4.93 -24.50 -27.05
CA MET A 233 3.75 -23.64 -27.24
C MET A 233 3.84 -22.94 -28.58
N GLY A 234 2.69 -22.58 -29.17
CA GLY A 234 2.64 -21.87 -30.43
C GLY A 234 3.42 -20.55 -30.43
N GLU A 235 3.90 -20.11 -31.59
CA GLU A 235 4.55 -18.81 -31.78
C GLU A 235 3.73 -17.64 -31.22
N GLU A 236 4.43 -16.67 -30.63
CA GLU A 236 3.85 -15.45 -30.03
C GLU A 236 2.83 -15.71 -28.89
N SER A 237 2.68 -16.97 -28.46
CA SER A 237 1.87 -17.31 -27.31
C SER A 237 2.61 -17.02 -25.99
N ASP A 238 1.82 -16.85 -24.93
CA ASP A 238 2.34 -16.51 -23.61
C ASP A 238 1.57 -17.26 -22.51
N SER A 239 2.25 -17.54 -21.40
CA SER A 239 1.65 -18.15 -20.20
C SER A 239 1.50 -17.08 -19.12
N PRO A 240 0.43 -17.14 -18.29
CA PRO A 240 0.23 -16.15 -17.24
C PRO A 240 1.40 -16.13 -16.27
N THR A 241 1.69 -14.96 -15.74
CA THR A 241 2.76 -14.78 -14.78
C THR A 241 2.41 -15.44 -13.44
N TRP A 242 3.42 -15.72 -12.62
CA TRP A 242 3.19 -16.26 -11.28
C TRP A 242 2.40 -15.27 -10.37
N THR A 243 2.32 -13.99 -10.71
CA THR A 243 1.53 -12.99 -9.96
C THR A 243 0.08 -12.89 -10.44
N TYR A 244 -0.27 -13.46 -11.59
CA TYR A 244 -1.63 -13.45 -12.13
C TYR A 244 -2.69 -13.95 -11.12
N PRO A 245 -2.51 -15.10 -10.41
CA PRO A 245 -3.50 -15.55 -9.43
C PRO A 245 -3.69 -14.56 -8.28
N ILE A 246 -2.62 -13.84 -7.89
CA ILE A 246 -2.68 -12.80 -6.86
C ILE A 246 -3.49 -11.61 -7.37
N ARG A 247 -3.25 -11.16 -8.62
CA ARG A 247 -4.04 -10.08 -9.24
C ARG A 247 -5.51 -10.43 -9.31
N VAL A 248 -5.84 -11.65 -9.70
CA VAL A 248 -7.20 -12.19 -9.73
C VAL A 248 -7.85 -12.14 -8.35
N ALA A 249 -7.15 -12.58 -7.30
CA ALA A 249 -7.64 -12.52 -5.92
C ALA A 249 -7.88 -11.07 -5.46
N ILE A 250 -7.00 -10.15 -5.87
CA ILE A 250 -7.18 -8.72 -5.56
C ILE A 250 -8.38 -8.15 -6.31
N ILE A 251 -8.60 -8.51 -7.58
CA ILE A 251 -9.79 -8.09 -8.34
C ILE A 251 -11.10 -8.58 -7.69
N TYR A 252 -11.16 -9.79 -7.13
CA TYR A 252 -12.35 -10.25 -6.40
C TYR A 252 -12.77 -9.29 -5.28
N VAL A 253 -11.79 -8.63 -4.65
CA VAL A 253 -12.04 -7.65 -3.58
C VAL A 253 -12.26 -6.26 -4.15
N LEU A 254 -11.45 -5.84 -5.13
CA LEU A 254 -11.49 -4.52 -5.71
C LEU A 254 -12.74 -4.31 -6.57
N ALA A 255 -13.05 -5.19 -7.53
CA ALA A 255 -14.14 -4.96 -8.48
C ALA A 255 -15.49 -4.56 -7.84
N PRO A 256 -16.03 -5.30 -6.84
CA PRO A 256 -17.29 -4.91 -6.19
C PRO A 256 -17.16 -3.65 -5.33
N THR A 257 -15.99 -3.39 -4.76
CA THR A 257 -15.75 -2.20 -3.91
C THR A 257 -15.40 -0.96 -4.71
N THR A 258 -14.87 -1.11 -5.92
CA THR A 258 -14.58 -0.02 -6.87
C THR A 258 -15.88 0.58 -7.39
N VAL A 259 -16.92 -0.22 -7.64
CA VAL A 259 -18.26 0.30 -7.96
C VAL A 259 -18.76 1.16 -6.79
N PHE A 260 -18.66 0.67 -5.56
CA PHE A 260 -19.03 1.43 -4.36
C PHE A 260 -18.19 2.72 -4.15
N VAL A 261 -16.87 2.64 -4.33
CA VAL A 261 -15.95 3.79 -4.22
C VAL A 261 -16.19 4.79 -5.36
N ASN A 262 -16.48 4.34 -6.57
CA ASN A 262 -16.84 5.20 -7.69
C ASN A 262 -18.21 5.87 -7.48
N ASP A 263 -19.19 5.14 -6.95
CA ASP A 263 -20.53 5.67 -6.66
C ASP A 263 -20.51 6.71 -5.52
N TRP A 264 -19.60 6.56 -4.55
CA TRP A 264 -19.48 7.48 -3.40
C TRP A 264 -18.44 8.59 -3.58
N PHE A 265 -17.33 8.30 -4.24
CA PHE A 265 -16.17 9.18 -4.38
C PHE A 265 -15.77 9.45 -5.82
N GLY A 266 -16.28 8.74 -6.82
CA GLY A 266 -15.89 8.86 -8.22
C GLY A 266 -16.12 10.26 -8.77
N SER A 267 -17.22 10.92 -8.38
CA SER A 267 -17.43 12.34 -8.66
C SER A 267 -16.35 13.21 -8.01
N THR A 268 -16.06 12.99 -6.73
CA THR A 268 -15.11 13.80 -5.94
C THR A 268 -13.66 13.63 -6.37
N ILE A 269 -13.24 12.41 -6.72
CA ILE A 269 -11.90 12.07 -7.22
C ILE A 269 -11.75 12.56 -8.67
N GLY A 270 -12.77 12.40 -9.50
CA GLY A 270 -12.79 12.95 -10.87
C GLY A 270 -12.69 14.48 -10.90
N TYR A 271 -13.43 15.18 -10.03
CA TYR A 271 -13.33 16.64 -9.89
C TYR A 271 -12.00 17.09 -9.26
N GLY A 272 -11.44 16.32 -8.33
CA GLY A 272 -10.12 16.59 -7.75
C GLY A 272 -8.98 16.46 -8.76
N PHE A 273 -9.06 15.44 -9.63
CA PHE A 273 -8.08 15.22 -10.69
C PHE A 273 -8.18 16.29 -11.80
N GLN A 274 -9.40 16.64 -12.23
CA GLN A 274 -9.61 17.74 -13.18
C GLN A 274 -9.14 19.09 -12.63
N ALA A 275 -9.39 19.38 -11.36
CA ALA A 275 -8.92 20.61 -10.72
C ALA A 275 -7.38 20.64 -10.64
N PHE A 276 -6.75 19.51 -10.31
CA PHE A 276 -5.29 19.38 -10.28
C PHE A 276 -4.68 19.56 -11.68
N GLU A 277 -5.22 18.89 -12.69
CA GLU A 277 -4.78 19.00 -14.09
C GLU A 277 -4.91 20.43 -14.62
N THR A 278 -6.03 21.09 -14.33
CA THR A 278 -6.26 22.49 -14.70
C THR A 278 -5.26 23.43 -14.03
N VAL A 279 -5.02 23.26 -12.71
CA VAL A 279 -4.03 24.06 -11.97
C VAL A 279 -2.62 23.79 -12.48
N PHE A 280 -2.27 22.54 -12.80
CA PHE A 280 -0.97 22.18 -13.36
C PHE A 280 -0.74 22.83 -14.73
N LEU A 281 -1.73 22.78 -15.63
CA LEU A 281 -1.66 23.42 -16.94
C LEU A 281 -1.56 24.95 -16.85
N ILE A 282 -2.30 25.57 -15.91
CA ILE A 282 -2.22 27.02 -15.66
C ILE A 282 -0.82 27.39 -15.13
N LEU A 283 -0.29 26.65 -14.16
CA LEU A 283 1.04 26.91 -13.61
C LEU A 283 2.15 26.66 -14.64
N PHE A 284 2.01 25.65 -15.50
CA PHE A 284 2.92 25.38 -16.59
C PHE A 284 2.88 26.49 -17.65
N GLY A 285 1.69 26.98 -18.02
CA GLY A 285 1.53 28.11 -18.95
C GLY A 285 2.11 29.42 -18.40
N ILE A 286 1.90 29.71 -17.11
CA ILE A 286 2.48 30.88 -16.44
C ILE A 286 4.01 30.75 -16.37
N LEU A 287 4.54 29.57 -16.06
CA LEU A 287 5.98 29.33 -16.05
C LEU A 287 6.59 29.45 -17.45
N TRP A 288 5.87 29.03 -18.49
CA TRP A 288 6.26 29.14 -19.90
C TRP A 288 6.30 30.59 -20.39
N GLU A 289 5.30 31.41 -20.04
CA GLU A 289 5.29 32.85 -20.34
C GLU A 289 6.38 33.63 -19.59
N LEU A 290 6.67 33.25 -18.34
CA LEU A 290 7.67 33.92 -17.51
C LEU A 290 9.12 33.56 -17.88
N THR A 291 9.35 32.50 -18.65
CA THR A 291 10.71 31.99 -18.95
C THR A 291 11.12 32.07 -20.42
N ALA A 292 10.23 32.44 -21.34
CA ALA A 292 10.55 32.54 -22.75
C ALA A 292 11.28 33.87 -23.10
N PRO A 293 12.54 33.85 -23.58
CA PRO A 293 13.15 35.02 -24.20
C PRO A 293 12.58 35.18 -25.62
N LEU A 294 12.36 36.44 -26.03
CA LEU A 294 12.05 36.80 -27.41
C LEU A 294 13.09 36.22 -28.37
N THR A 295 12.58 35.64 -29.47
CA THR A 295 13.26 34.96 -30.57
C THR A 295 13.80 33.56 -30.24
N PHE A 296 12.97 32.55 -30.47
CA PHE A 296 13.42 31.18 -30.62
C PHE A 296 12.59 30.49 -31.71
N ASP A 297 13.27 30.11 -32.79
CA ASP A 297 12.68 29.46 -33.96
C ASP A 297 12.32 28.00 -33.62
N SER A 298 11.02 27.68 -33.66
CA SER A 298 10.43 26.46 -33.09
C SER A 298 10.85 25.17 -33.79
N ASP A 299 11.32 25.27 -35.04
CA ASP A 299 11.45 24.11 -35.92
C ASP A 299 12.81 23.39 -35.75
N TYR A 300 13.83 24.07 -35.23
CA TYR A 300 15.17 23.49 -35.04
C TYR A 300 15.28 22.60 -33.78
N PHE A 301 14.48 22.88 -32.74
CA PHE A 301 14.55 22.15 -31.46
C PHE A 301 13.69 20.89 -31.43
N ILE A 302 12.55 20.89 -32.14
CA ILE A 302 11.72 19.69 -32.32
C ILE A 302 12.50 18.63 -33.12
N GLY A 303 13.31 19.04 -34.10
CA GLY A 303 14.18 18.15 -34.87
C GLY A 303 15.32 17.53 -34.05
N LEU A 304 15.93 18.30 -33.13
CA LEU A 304 17.09 17.82 -32.35
C LEU A 304 16.71 16.91 -31.18
N PHE A 305 15.48 17.02 -30.65
CA PHE A 305 14.96 16.17 -29.57
C PHE A 305 14.31 14.87 -30.10
N ALA A 306 13.67 14.93 -31.28
CA ALA A 306 13.08 13.75 -31.93
C ALA A 306 14.14 12.74 -32.44
N ALA A 307 15.32 13.21 -32.86
CA ALA A 307 16.39 12.35 -33.34
C ALA A 307 17.10 11.52 -32.26
N ARG A 308 16.84 11.77 -30.96
CA ARG A 308 17.61 11.15 -29.87
C ARG A 308 16.83 10.14 -29.00
N LEU A 309 15.52 9.97 -29.18
CA LEU A 309 14.70 9.08 -28.33
C LEU A 309 13.61 8.24 -29.02
N ASN A 310 13.44 8.31 -30.34
CA ASN A 310 12.64 7.37 -31.16
C ASN A 310 11.28 6.87 -30.58
N ILE A 311 10.52 7.70 -29.86
CA ILE A 311 9.15 7.39 -29.39
C ILE A 311 8.30 8.68 -29.42
N THR A 312 7.15 8.66 -30.10
CA THR A 312 6.23 9.81 -30.27
C THR A 312 5.21 9.94 -29.12
N PRO A 313 5.07 11.12 -28.45
CA PRO A 313 4.18 11.31 -27.30
C PRO A 313 2.70 11.63 -27.59
N SER A 314 2.29 11.81 -28.86
CA SER A 314 0.97 12.38 -29.19
C SER A 314 -0.22 11.40 -29.09
N ASN A 315 0.01 10.08 -29.15
CA ASN A 315 -1.10 9.11 -29.20
C ASN A 315 -1.61 8.70 -27.81
N MET A 316 -0.79 8.83 -26.77
CA MET A 316 -1.13 8.38 -25.41
C MET A 316 -2.01 9.39 -24.66
N ALA A 317 -1.70 10.69 -24.77
CA ALA A 317 -2.49 11.75 -24.14
C ALA A 317 -3.89 11.92 -24.78
N LEU A 318 -3.98 11.79 -26.11
CA LEU A 318 -5.24 11.88 -26.83
C LEU A 318 -6.16 10.67 -26.55
N SER A 319 -5.58 9.47 -26.41
CA SER A 319 -6.29 8.24 -26.04
C SER A 319 -6.86 8.31 -24.62
N LEU A 320 -6.07 8.81 -23.66
CA LEU A 320 -6.49 8.91 -22.26
C LEU A 320 -7.62 9.94 -22.07
N ALA A 321 -7.50 11.10 -22.72
CA ALA A 321 -8.52 12.15 -22.69
C ALA A 321 -9.84 11.67 -23.32
N THR A 322 -9.78 11.00 -24.47
CA THR A 322 -10.97 10.47 -25.16
C THR A 322 -11.65 9.34 -24.36
N ARG A 323 -10.87 8.50 -23.67
CA ARG A 323 -11.38 7.40 -22.82
C ARG A 323 -11.98 7.88 -21.50
N LEU A 324 -11.39 8.92 -20.88
CA LEU A 324 -11.96 9.56 -19.69
C LEU A 324 -13.27 10.29 -20.00
N GLN A 325 -13.39 10.85 -21.20
CA GLN A 325 -14.60 11.53 -21.68
C GLN A 325 -15.77 10.56 -21.97
N SER A 326 -15.45 9.33 -22.41
CA SER A 326 -16.43 8.24 -22.58
C SER A 326 -17.02 7.78 -21.23
N ILE A 327 -16.17 7.53 -20.24
CA ILE A 327 -16.58 7.08 -18.90
C ILE A 327 -17.41 8.16 -18.18
N THR A 328 -17.09 9.44 -18.38
CA THR A 328 -17.90 10.54 -17.83
C THR A 328 -19.27 10.65 -18.50
N ASN A 329 -19.38 10.37 -19.81
CA ASN A 329 -20.65 10.41 -20.52
C ASN A 329 -21.58 9.23 -20.15
N ASP A 330 -21.03 8.05 -19.90
CA ASP A 330 -21.81 6.87 -19.47
C ASP A 330 -22.26 6.96 -18.00
N LEU A 331 -21.52 7.65 -17.13
CA LEU A 331 -21.93 7.91 -15.75
C LEU A 331 -22.98 9.03 -15.63
N LEU A 332 -22.96 10.00 -16.55
CA LEU A 332 -23.93 11.11 -16.58
C LEU A 332 -25.30 10.71 -17.16
N SER A 333 -25.41 9.55 -17.83
CA SER A 333 -26.64 9.05 -18.45
C SER A 333 -27.52 8.20 -17.50
N HIS A 334 -27.07 7.93 -16.26
CA HIS A 334 -27.83 7.14 -15.29
C HIS A 334 -29.09 7.89 -14.80
N PRO A 335 -30.28 7.26 -14.76
CA PRO A 335 -31.58 7.94 -14.55
C PRO A 335 -31.75 8.69 -13.22
N ILE A 336 -30.88 8.42 -12.23
CA ILE A 336 -30.85 9.13 -10.93
C ILE A 336 -30.29 10.56 -11.08
N PHE A 337 -29.40 10.81 -12.06
CA PHE A 337 -28.78 12.13 -12.29
C PHE A 337 -29.61 13.04 -13.22
N HIS A 338 -30.63 12.49 -13.90
CA HIS A 338 -31.41 13.18 -14.91
C HIS A 338 -32.45 14.15 -14.37
N THR A 339 -32.86 14.02 -13.10
CA THR A 339 -34.01 14.78 -12.61
C THR A 339 -33.67 16.24 -12.28
N ARG A 340 -32.46 16.59 -11.79
CA ARG A 340 -31.97 17.99 -11.59
C ARG A 340 -30.42 18.12 -11.53
N PRO A 341 -29.66 17.85 -12.61
CA PRO A 341 -28.19 17.87 -12.61
C PRO A 341 -27.57 19.23 -12.24
N ASN A 342 -28.26 20.33 -12.57
CA ASN A 342 -27.77 21.68 -12.25
C ASN A 342 -27.89 22.02 -10.76
N VAL A 343 -28.91 21.50 -10.06
CA VAL A 343 -29.10 21.75 -8.61
C VAL A 343 -28.03 21.03 -7.79
N LEU A 344 -27.65 19.80 -8.18
CA LEU A 344 -26.59 19.04 -7.52
C LEU A 344 -25.20 19.66 -7.78
N LYS A 345 -24.94 20.13 -9.01
CA LYS A 345 -23.71 20.87 -9.35
C LYS A 345 -23.60 22.18 -8.56
N SER A 346 -24.69 22.95 -8.47
CA SER A 346 -24.75 24.17 -7.66
C SER A 346 -24.54 23.86 -6.18
N ALA A 347 -25.20 22.83 -5.63
CA ALA A 347 -25.06 22.45 -4.22
C ALA A 347 -23.63 22.00 -3.87
N LEU A 348 -22.99 21.18 -4.71
CA LEU A 348 -21.61 20.73 -4.51
C LEU A 348 -20.60 21.89 -4.63
N PHE A 349 -20.81 22.81 -5.59
CA PHE A 349 -19.98 24.01 -5.73
C PHE A 349 -20.18 24.98 -4.55
N THR A 350 -21.41 25.15 -4.07
CA THR A 350 -21.69 25.99 -2.89
C THR A 350 -21.16 25.37 -1.61
N LEU A 351 -21.10 24.03 -1.49
CA LEU A 351 -20.53 23.34 -0.32
C LEU A 351 -19.00 23.24 -0.38
N SER A 352 -18.39 23.23 -1.57
CA SER A 352 -16.93 23.17 -1.71
C SER A 352 -16.26 24.49 -1.32
N ILE A 353 -16.90 25.64 -1.53
CA ILE A 353 -16.32 26.95 -1.15
C ILE A 353 -16.08 27.05 0.37
N PRO A 354 -17.05 26.78 1.26
CA PRO A 354 -16.80 26.75 2.71
C PRO A 354 -15.78 25.69 3.09
N LEU A 355 -15.80 24.50 2.47
CA LEU A 355 -14.84 23.44 2.78
C LEU A 355 -13.40 23.88 2.45
N ILE A 356 -13.17 24.41 1.24
CA ILE A 356 -11.88 24.95 0.82
C ILE A 356 -11.45 26.08 1.74
N TYR A 357 -12.37 26.98 2.09
CA TYR A 357 -12.09 28.09 3.01
C TYR A 357 -11.69 27.58 4.39
N PHE A 358 -12.45 26.66 5.00
CA PHE A 358 -12.12 26.09 6.31
C PHE A 358 -10.83 25.28 6.29
N THR A 359 -10.57 24.50 5.24
CA THR A 359 -9.29 23.79 5.06
C THR A 359 -8.13 24.76 4.88
N TYR A 360 -8.32 25.86 4.14
CA TYR A 360 -7.31 26.90 3.98
C TYR A 360 -7.00 27.59 5.31
N ILE A 361 -8.03 27.93 6.10
CA ILE A 361 -7.87 28.53 7.42
C ILE A 361 -7.15 27.56 8.36
N ASP A 362 -7.57 26.28 8.41
CA ASP A 362 -6.91 25.26 9.24
C ASP A 362 -5.46 25.03 8.81
N TYR A 363 -5.19 24.96 7.50
CA TYR A 363 -3.83 24.89 6.95
C TYR A 363 -2.99 26.10 7.34
N ARG A 364 -3.52 27.33 7.21
CA ARG A 364 -2.82 28.55 7.62
C ARG A 364 -2.53 28.57 9.11
N SER A 365 -3.49 28.16 9.93
CA SER A 365 -3.31 28.05 11.37
C SER A 365 -2.24 27.01 11.71
N TRP A 366 -2.28 25.83 11.08
CA TRP A 366 -1.24 24.81 11.22
C TRP A 366 0.14 25.31 10.76
N TYR A 367 0.21 26.01 9.63
CA TYR A 367 1.45 26.55 9.09
C TYR A 367 2.06 27.60 10.02
N ASN A 368 1.22 28.41 10.69
CA ASN A 368 1.65 29.44 11.62
C ASN A 368 2.12 28.89 12.98
N VAL A 369 1.82 27.63 13.30
CA VAL A 369 2.40 26.94 14.47
C VAL A 369 3.92 26.80 14.33
N GLY A 370 4.42 26.76 13.09
CA GLY A 370 5.85 26.77 12.78
C GLY A 370 6.40 25.40 12.37
N ARG A 371 7.73 25.36 12.17
CA ARG A 371 8.46 24.14 11.77
C ARG A 371 8.40 23.06 12.83
N GLY A 372 8.65 21.81 12.42
CA GLY A 372 8.88 20.66 13.27
C GLY A 372 9.28 19.44 12.44
N GLY A 373 9.00 18.23 12.94
CA GLY A 373 9.42 16.98 12.30
C GLY A 373 8.86 16.70 10.89
N LEU A 374 7.78 17.37 10.49
CA LEU A 374 7.16 17.25 9.16
C LEU A 374 7.61 18.38 8.22
N PRO A 375 7.60 18.16 6.89
CA PRO A 375 7.83 19.23 5.92
C PRO A 375 6.90 20.43 6.19
N HIS A 376 7.46 21.63 6.34
CA HIS A 376 6.68 22.85 6.63
C HIS A 376 6.03 23.42 5.35
N ASN A 377 5.11 22.67 4.79
CA ASN A 377 4.35 23.01 3.58
C ASN A 377 3.04 22.18 3.53
N ILE A 378 2.28 22.29 2.44
CA ILE A 378 1.01 21.58 2.28
C ILE A 378 1.14 20.05 2.39
N ILE A 379 2.28 19.46 2.00
CA ILE A 379 2.51 18.01 2.11
C ILE A 379 2.55 17.61 3.59
N GLY A 380 3.25 18.36 4.44
CA GLY A 380 3.26 18.10 5.88
C GLY A 380 1.88 18.23 6.53
N TYR A 381 1.09 19.21 6.08
CA TYR A 381 -0.29 19.38 6.52
C TYR A 381 -1.17 18.17 6.17
N VAL A 382 -1.04 17.64 4.95
CA VAL A 382 -1.78 16.44 4.54
C VAL A 382 -1.34 15.23 5.38
N ILE A 383 -0.03 15.05 5.59
CA ILE A 383 0.50 13.96 6.42
C ILE A 383 -0.08 14.02 7.84
N GLN A 384 -0.08 15.19 8.50
CA GLN A 384 -0.64 15.29 9.85
C GLN A 384 -2.15 15.07 9.87
N THR A 385 -2.88 15.48 8.84
CA THR A 385 -4.33 15.22 8.71
C THR A 385 -4.60 13.72 8.59
N ILE A 386 -3.81 12.99 7.79
CA ILE A 386 -3.90 11.53 7.66
C ILE A 386 -3.56 10.83 8.98
N LEU A 387 -2.62 11.36 9.77
CA LEU A 387 -2.25 10.79 11.06
C LEU A 387 -3.24 11.14 12.18
N SER A 388 -4.01 12.23 12.05
CA SER A 388 -4.95 12.74 13.05
C SER A 388 -5.93 11.69 13.63
N PRO A 389 -6.46 10.71 12.88
CA PRO A 389 -7.29 9.64 13.40
C PRO A 389 -6.61 8.71 14.42
N LEU A 390 -5.28 8.62 14.38
CA LEU A 390 -4.44 7.82 15.28
C LEU A 390 -4.16 8.54 16.62
N LYS A 391 -4.63 9.79 16.79
CA LYS A 391 -4.43 10.59 18.01
C LYS A 391 -4.96 9.85 19.25
N ALA A 392 -4.06 9.49 20.15
CA ALA A 392 -4.38 9.01 21.48
C ALA A 392 -4.93 10.16 22.36
N SER A 393 -5.68 9.80 23.40
CA SER A 393 -6.10 10.78 24.40
C SER A 393 -4.87 11.33 25.14
N ARG A 394 -4.70 12.64 25.12
CA ARG A 394 -3.55 13.37 25.69
C ARG A 394 -3.42 13.20 27.20
N PHE A 395 -4.54 13.00 27.90
CA PHE A 395 -4.61 12.93 29.36
C PHE A 395 -4.93 11.54 29.91
N ASP A 396 -5.08 10.52 29.05
CA ASP A 396 -5.35 9.16 29.51
C ASP A 396 -4.10 8.54 30.14
N THR A 397 -4.14 8.30 31.45
CA THR A 397 -3.10 7.64 32.25
C THR A 397 -3.35 6.15 32.50
N SER A 398 -4.43 5.58 31.96
CA SER A 398 -4.76 4.15 32.14
C SER A 398 -3.71 3.22 31.52
N PHE A 399 -2.80 3.73 30.69
CA PHE A 399 -1.73 2.95 30.08
C PHE A 399 -0.81 2.27 31.10
N VAL A 400 -0.62 2.86 32.29
CA VAL A 400 0.20 2.26 33.37
C VAL A 400 -0.40 0.95 33.88
N SER A 401 -1.74 0.80 33.79
CA SER A 401 -2.43 -0.43 34.20
C SER A 401 -2.35 -1.55 33.15
N LYS A 402 -1.78 -1.31 31.97
CA LYS A 402 -1.72 -2.28 30.86
C LYS A 402 -0.40 -3.07 30.92
N PRO A 403 -0.41 -4.39 31.18
CA PRO A 403 0.82 -5.18 31.33
C PRO A 403 1.73 -5.15 30.10
N LYS A 404 1.14 -5.12 28.89
CA LYS A 404 1.88 -5.02 27.62
C LYS A 404 2.70 -3.74 27.51
N VAL A 405 2.19 -2.64 28.07
CA VAL A 405 2.87 -1.34 28.06
C VAL A 405 4.06 -1.38 29.00
N MET A 406 3.85 -1.85 30.23
CA MET A 406 4.92 -1.99 31.23
C MET A 406 6.04 -2.91 30.73
N LYS A 407 5.70 -4.06 30.14
CA LYS A 407 6.68 -4.99 29.57
C LYS A 407 7.53 -4.35 28.46
N LYS A 408 6.93 -3.51 27.61
CA LYS A 408 7.65 -2.80 26.54
C LYS A 408 8.58 -1.71 27.07
N SER A 409 8.33 -1.17 28.26
CA SER A 409 9.17 -0.18 28.90
C SER A 409 10.38 -0.78 29.63
N GLY A 410 10.52 -2.11 29.68
CA GLY A 410 11.64 -2.79 30.33
C GLY A 410 11.64 -2.68 31.86
N PRO A 411 12.64 -3.28 32.55
CA PRO A 411 12.70 -3.29 34.02
C PRO A 411 12.73 -1.90 34.67
N ALA A 412 13.44 -0.94 34.06
CA ALA A 412 13.45 0.45 34.54
C ALA A 412 12.08 1.13 34.39
N GLY A 413 11.24 0.68 33.46
CA GLY A 413 9.86 1.16 33.29
C GLY A 413 8.92 0.78 34.43
N GLU A 414 9.28 -0.19 35.26
CA GLU A 414 8.49 -0.57 36.45
C GLU A 414 8.78 0.32 37.66
N ARG A 415 9.85 1.13 37.60
CA ARG A 415 10.29 2.03 38.67
C ARG A 415 9.66 3.41 38.52
N ALA A 416 9.71 4.19 39.59
CA ALA A 416 9.40 5.62 39.57
C ALA A 416 10.69 6.36 39.95
N TYR A 417 11.03 7.40 39.19
CA TYR A 417 12.21 8.23 39.42
C TYR A 417 11.86 9.60 40.00
N LEU A 418 10.56 9.90 40.10
CA LEU A 418 10.00 11.07 40.77
C LEU A 418 9.17 10.64 41.98
N LYS A 419 9.29 11.41 43.07
CA LYS A 419 8.41 11.33 44.24
C LYS A 419 7.25 12.31 44.08
N ASP A 420 6.19 12.12 44.86
CA ASP A 420 5.02 13.00 44.85
C ASP A 420 5.35 14.47 45.19
N GLU A 421 6.40 14.70 45.98
CA GLU A 421 6.93 16.00 46.38
C GLU A 421 7.79 16.68 45.30
N ASP A 422 8.33 15.89 44.36
CA ASP A 422 9.14 16.43 43.26
C ASP A 422 8.27 17.17 42.24
N VAL A 423 7.00 16.75 42.11
CA VAL A 423 6.03 17.24 41.12
C VAL A 423 4.72 17.64 41.83
N PRO A 424 4.67 18.78 42.54
CA PRO A 424 3.45 19.27 43.19
C PRO A 424 2.34 19.53 42.15
N GLN A 425 1.10 19.73 42.58
CA GLN A 425 0.03 20.11 41.66
C GLN A 425 0.37 21.47 41.02
N ARG A 426 0.41 21.52 39.67
CA ARG A 426 0.62 22.78 38.96
C ARG A 426 -0.53 23.74 39.28
N LYS A 427 -0.18 24.98 39.64
CA LYS A 427 -1.15 26.03 39.93
C LYS A 427 -1.75 26.56 38.62
N GLY A 428 -3.01 26.98 38.65
CA GLY A 428 -3.71 27.51 37.49
C GLY A 428 -4.01 26.50 36.38
N ASP A 429 -4.47 27.00 35.24
CA ASP A 429 -4.87 26.18 34.11
C ASP A 429 -3.68 25.68 33.30
N ARG A 430 -3.86 24.53 32.65
CA ARG A 430 -2.92 24.01 31.65
C ARG A 430 -2.80 24.98 30.49
N PRO A 431 -1.65 25.04 29.82
CA PRO A 431 -1.55 25.80 28.58
C PRO A 431 -2.41 25.17 27.49
N GLU A 432 -2.82 26.01 26.55
CA GLU A 432 -3.43 25.59 25.31
C GLU A 432 -2.37 24.95 24.40
N VAL A 433 -2.61 23.70 23.98
CA VAL A 433 -1.76 22.99 23.01
C VAL A 433 -2.53 22.79 21.71
N CYS A 434 -1.88 23.08 20.58
CA CYS A 434 -2.48 23.06 19.25
C CYS A 434 -3.30 21.79 18.96
N GLY A 435 -4.33 21.90 18.11
CA GLY A 435 -5.25 20.80 17.81
C GLY A 435 -4.64 19.65 17.01
N TRP A 436 -3.59 19.92 16.24
CA TRP A 436 -2.93 18.94 15.37
C TRP A 436 -2.06 17.94 16.15
N ILE A 437 -1.66 16.84 15.50
CA ILE A 437 -0.73 15.87 16.11
C ILE A 437 0.72 16.34 15.97
N LEU A 438 1.07 16.87 14.79
CA LEU A 438 2.43 17.25 14.41
C LEU A 438 2.40 18.57 13.64
N PRO A 439 3.26 19.55 13.99
CA PRO A 439 4.01 19.61 15.25
C PRO A 439 3.07 19.79 16.45
N GLN A 440 3.45 19.27 17.61
CA GLN A 440 2.74 19.53 18.86
C GLN A 440 3.39 20.76 19.53
N ARG A 441 2.62 21.84 19.69
CA ARG A 441 3.11 23.12 20.22
C ARG A 441 2.19 23.72 21.26
N GLN A 442 2.81 24.40 22.20
CA GLN A 442 2.13 25.23 23.18
C GLN A 442 1.81 26.59 22.54
N LEU A 443 0.55 27.01 22.61
CA LEU A 443 0.06 28.22 21.97
C LEU A 443 0.19 29.45 22.89
N ASP A 444 -0.03 29.26 24.19
CA ASP A 444 0.08 30.28 25.24
C ASP A 444 1.14 29.88 26.29
N GLN A 445 1.29 30.67 27.36
CA GLN A 445 2.21 30.39 28.49
C GLN A 445 3.66 30.03 28.08
N LYS A 446 4.14 30.59 26.96
CA LYS A 446 5.45 30.24 26.37
C LYS A 446 6.60 30.60 27.31
N ALA A 447 7.67 29.82 27.27
CA ALA A 447 8.87 30.07 28.08
C ALA A 447 9.48 31.45 27.75
N SER A 448 9.96 32.13 28.78
CA SER A 448 10.81 33.31 28.58
C SER A 448 12.17 32.93 27.98
N GLU A 449 12.90 33.91 27.44
CA GLU A 449 14.28 33.71 27.00
C GLU A 449 15.19 33.19 28.12
N LYS A 450 14.97 33.65 29.37
CA LYS A 450 15.70 33.20 30.56
C LYS A 450 15.49 31.70 30.79
N SER A 451 14.24 31.23 30.74
CA SER A 451 13.92 29.80 30.89
C SER A 451 14.52 28.97 29.77
N ARG A 452 14.50 29.47 28.53
CA ARG A 452 15.08 28.78 27.36
C ARG A 452 16.60 28.63 27.48
N ALA A 453 17.31 29.70 27.81
CA ALA A 453 18.75 29.65 28.05
C ALA A 453 19.11 28.68 29.18
N ARG A 454 18.26 28.60 30.21
CA ARG A 454 18.46 27.66 31.31
C ARG A 454 18.24 26.20 30.89
N TYR A 455 17.29 25.91 30.00
CA TYR A 455 17.14 24.57 29.43
C TYR A 455 18.35 24.14 28.63
N GLU A 456 18.86 25.02 27.77
CA GLU A 456 20.06 24.75 26.99
C GLU A 456 21.26 24.48 27.92
N ALA A 457 21.48 25.34 28.91
CA ALA A 457 22.53 25.15 29.91
C ALA A 457 22.37 23.81 30.68
N LEU A 458 21.15 23.45 31.07
CA LEU A 458 20.88 22.17 31.74
C LEU A 458 21.23 20.98 30.84
N ILE A 459 20.75 20.96 29.59
CA ILE A 459 20.99 19.87 28.64
C ILE A 459 22.50 19.69 28.40
N HIS A 460 23.23 20.80 28.20
CA HIS A 460 24.68 20.76 28.08
C HIS A 460 25.38 20.28 29.36
N SER A 461 24.95 20.75 30.54
CA SER A 461 25.53 20.33 31.81
C SER A 461 25.35 18.83 32.08
N LEU A 462 24.20 18.25 31.70
CA LEU A 462 23.91 16.84 31.84
C LEU A 462 24.85 16.01 30.96
N ALA A 463 25.04 16.40 29.70
CA ALA A 463 25.98 15.74 28.80
C ALA A 463 27.43 15.83 29.30
N VAL A 464 27.87 17.01 29.76
CA VAL A 464 29.22 17.21 30.30
C VAL A 464 29.46 16.41 31.59
N SER A 465 28.43 16.19 32.40
CA SER A 465 28.54 15.42 33.63
C SER A 465 28.76 13.91 33.41
N GLN A 466 28.30 13.38 32.27
CA GLN A 466 28.41 11.96 31.92
C GLN A 466 28.78 11.77 30.43
N PRO A 467 29.95 12.24 29.97
CA PRO A 467 30.27 12.36 28.54
C PRO A 467 30.40 11.01 27.84
N THR A 468 30.69 9.93 28.58
CA THR A 468 30.70 8.56 28.04
C THR A 468 29.29 8.03 27.77
N LYS A 469 28.26 8.56 28.44
CA LYS A 469 26.88 8.07 28.34
C LYS A 469 25.94 8.99 27.56
N LEU A 470 26.17 10.30 27.62
CA LEU A 470 25.25 11.31 27.13
C LEU A 470 25.93 12.25 26.14
N SER A 471 25.17 12.75 25.18
CA SER A 471 25.60 13.77 24.21
C SER A 471 24.48 14.75 23.89
N VAL A 472 24.84 15.93 23.39
CA VAL A 472 23.90 16.90 22.84
C VAL A 472 24.05 16.94 21.33
N ASN A 473 22.94 16.86 20.60
CA ASN A 473 22.90 17.00 19.15
C ASN A 473 21.60 17.69 18.73
N THR A 474 21.43 17.96 17.44
CA THR A 474 20.14 18.44 16.91
C THR A 474 19.09 17.35 17.04
N SER A 475 17.87 17.69 17.50
CA SER A 475 16.77 16.73 17.62
C SER A 475 16.47 16.05 16.27
N VAL A 476 16.34 14.73 16.30
CA VAL A 476 16.00 13.94 15.10
C VAL A 476 14.50 13.99 14.85
N LEU A 477 13.70 14.10 15.92
CA LEU A 477 12.24 14.11 15.85
C LEU A 477 11.69 15.49 15.50
N GLU A 478 12.32 16.55 16.01
CA GLU A 478 11.94 17.94 15.75
C GLU A 478 12.64 18.51 14.51
N ARG A 479 13.81 17.98 14.13
CA ARG A 479 14.68 18.48 13.06
C ARG A 479 15.19 19.90 13.30
N GLY A 480 15.27 20.31 14.56
CA GLY A 480 15.75 21.60 15.04
C GLY A 480 15.93 21.58 16.56
N GLY A 481 16.65 22.56 17.09
CA GLY A 481 16.93 22.69 18.53
C GLY A 481 17.88 21.64 19.12
N PRO A 482 18.50 21.97 20.27
CA PRO A 482 19.33 21.02 21.02
C PRO A 482 18.46 19.94 21.66
N ALA A 483 18.95 18.71 21.59
CA ALA A 483 18.36 17.55 22.23
C ALA A 483 19.44 16.74 22.95
N LEU A 484 19.05 16.15 24.08
CA LEU A 484 19.89 15.27 24.89
C LEU A 484 19.70 13.82 24.42
N PHE A 485 20.79 13.12 24.16
CA PHE A 485 20.81 11.75 23.65
C PHE A 485 21.55 10.80 24.60
N ILE A 486 21.15 9.53 24.56
CA ILE A 486 22.02 8.42 24.98
C ILE A 486 23.04 8.16 23.87
N ASN A 487 24.33 8.07 24.23
CA ASN A 487 25.39 7.69 23.29
C ASN A 487 25.17 6.28 22.72
N HIS A 488 25.64 6.07 21.48
CA HIS A 488 25.45 4.80 20.76
C HIS A 488 26.08 3.58 21.46
N ASP A 489 27.13 3.80 22.25
CA ASP A 489 27.90 2.76 22.95
C ASP A 489 27.26 2.32 24.29
N VAL A 490 26.24 3.04 24.76
CA VAL A 490 25.47 2.64 25.95
C VAL A 490 24.37 1.67 25.54
N SER A 491 24.17 0.62 26.36
CA SER A 491 23.09 -0.34 26.15
C SER A 491 21.75 0.39 26.05
N LYS A 492 21.04 0.16 24.93
CA LYS A 492 19.83 0.90 24.60
C LYS A 492 18.68 0.50 25.53
N HIS A 493 18.11 1.49 26.20
CA HIS A 493 16.86 1.33 26.92
C HIS A 493 15.72 1.00 25.93
N PRO A 494 14.76 0.09 26.23
CA PRO A 494 13.64 -0.22 25.34
C PRO A 494 12.80 1.01 24.92
N GLY A 495 12.72 2.01 25.80
CA GLY A 495 12.09 3.31 25.52
C GLY A 495 12.87 4.20 24.52
N ALA A 496 14.15 3.93 24.27
CA ALA A 496 15.02 4.70 23.39
C ALA A 496 14.90 4.34 21.91
N PHE A 497 14.36 3.16 21.57
CA PHE A 497 14.24 2.72 20.18
C PHE A 497 13.34 3.64 19.36
N GLY A 498 12.16 3.99 19.89
CA GLY A 498 11.19 4.81 19.18
C GLY A 498 11.60 6.28 19.09
N THR A 499 12.48 6.75 19.98
CA THR A 499 12.97 8.14 20.00
C THR A 499 14.36 8.30 19.40
N ARG A 500 14.93 7.24 18.79
CA ARG A 500 16.29 7.26 18.22
C ARG A 500 17.35 7.75 19.22
N ASN A 501 17.29 7.22 20.44
CA ASN A 501 18.13 7.59 21.59
C ASN A 501 17.89 8.99 22.18
N GLU A 502 16.91 9.75 21.67
CA GLU A 502 16.57 11.07 22.19
C GLU A 502 15.85 10.94 23.55
N ILE A 503 16.42 11.58 24.58
CA ILE A 503 15.87 11.63 25.94
C ILE A 503 14.95 12.83 26.04
N ALA A 504 15.43 14.01 25.65
CA ALA A 504 14.68 15.25 25.76
C ALA A 504 15.06 16.23 24.65
N HIS A 505 14.09 16.96 24.11
CA HIS A 505 14.34 18.08 23.20
C HIS A 505 13.40 19.25 23.47
N VAL A 506 13.94 20.46 23.33
CA VAL A 506 13.21 21.71 23.60
C VAL A 506 12.63 22.25 22.29
N HIS A 507 11.37 22.64 22.31
CA HIS A 507 10.75 23.32 21.19
C HIS A 507 11.24 24.77 21.11
N GLU A 508 11.88 25.11 20.00
CA GLU A 508 12.43 26.45 19.82
C GLU A 508 11.37 27.56 19.77
N SER A 509 10.12 27.24 19.45
CA SER A 509 9.06 28.24 19.24
C SER A 509 8.28 28.62 20.50
N ASP A 510 8.22 27.75 21.50
CA ASP A 510 7.38 27.94 22.68
C ASP A 510 8.04 27.52 24.01
N GLY A 511 9.15 26.77 23.96
CA GLY A 511 9.91 26.34 25.14
C GLY A 511 9.33 25.16 25.92
N SER A 512 8.20 24.59 25.48
CA SER A 512 7.81 23.24 25.90
C SER A 512 8.81 22.22 25.35
N MET A 513 8.73 20.98 25.81
CA MET A 513 9.67 19.93 25.40
C MET A 513 9.01 18.57 25.36
N HIS A 514 9.60 17.65 24.61
CA HIS A 514 9.31 16.24 24.81
C HIS A 514 10.40 15.60 25.65
N VAL A 515 10.00 14.73 26.59
CA VAL A 515 10.91 13.96 27.45
C VAL A 515 10.44 12.51 27.51
N SER A 516 11.38 11.58 27.37
CA SER A 516 11.20 10.16 27.63
C SER A 516 11.32 9.89 29.13
N ILE A 517 10.19 9.67 29.81
CA ILE A 517 10.12 9.42 31.26
C ILE A 517 9.42 8.08 31.57
N ALA A 518 9.69 7.50 32.74
CA ALA A 518 9.11 6.22 33.12
C ALA A 518 7.57 6.29 33.13
N PRO A 519 6.83 5.20 32.82
CA PRO A 519 5.37 5.21 32.77
C PRO A 519 4.69 5.74 34.05
N LYS A 520 5.24 5.43 35.23
CA LYS A 520 4.73 5.92 36.52
C LYS A 520 4.93 7.44 36.67
N ASP A 521 6.10 7.94 36.27
CA ASP A 521 6.43 9.37 36.29
C ASP A 521 5.59 10.14 35.28
N ALA A 522 5.38 9.58 34.07
CA ALA A 522 4.49 10.16 33.06
C ALA A 522 3.07 10.32 33.61
N LYS A 523 2.55 9.30 34.29
CA LYS A 523 1.24 9.39 34.95
C LYS A 523 1.22 10.51 35.99
N LEU A 524 2.23 10.61 36.85
CA LEU A 524 2.31 11.65 37.89
C LEU A 524 2.35 13.05 37.27
N VAL A 525 3.25 13.28 36.31
CA VAL A 525 3.41 14.55 35.58
C VAL A 525 2.10 14.96 34.90
N ILE A 526 1.43 14.01 34.23
CA ILE A 526 0.15 14.28 33.58
C ILE A 526 -0.91 14.59 34.62
N GLU A 527 -1.11 13.77 35.65
CA GLU A 527 -2.18 13.99 36.64
C GLU A 527 -1.99 15.31 37.42
N ARG A 528 -0.74 15.71 37.66
CA ARG A 528 -0.40 16.95 38.37
C ARG A 528 -0.41 18.21 37.49
N GLY A 529 -0.70 18.09 36.20
CA GLY A 529 -0.89 19.26 35.32
C GLY A 529 0.37 19.78 34.63
N TRP A 530 1.49 19.06 34.69
CA TRP A 530 2.78 19.51 34.14
C TRP A 530 3.04 19.08 32.70
N GLY A 531 2.22 18.18 32.17
CA GLY A 531 2.41 17.71 30.81
C GLY A 531 1.23 16.91 30.28
N GLU A 532 1.39 16.48 29.04
CA GLU A 532 0.43 15.66 28.32
C GLU A 532 1.13 14.67 27.39
N ARG A 533 0.43 13.61 27.03
CA ARG A 533 0.98 12.61 26.12
C ARG A 533 1.15 13.16 24.71
N PHE A 534 2.20 12.69 24.04
CA PHE A 534 2.31 12.86 22.60
C PHE A 534 1.16 12.11 21.88
N GLY A 535 0.60 12.71 20.83
CA GLY A 535 -0.58 12.20 20.13
C GLY A 535 -0.42 10.78 19.56
N LEU A 536 0.79 10.37 19.18
CA LEU A 536 1.08 9.00 18.69
C LEU A 536 1.82 8.13 19.72
N SER A 537 1.83 8.52 20.99
CA SER A 537 2.43 7.73 22.07
C SER A 537 1.65 6.42 22.29
N GLY A 538 2.35 5.30 22.35
CA GLY A 538 1.79 3.95 22.46
C GLY A 538 1.39 3.29 21.13
N SER A 539 1.54 3.98 20.00
CA SER A 539 1.40 3.42 18.65
C SER A 539 2.72 3.48 17.89
N VAL A 540 3.10 4.67 17.40
CA VAL A 540 4.32 4.91 16.63
C VAL A 540 5.49 5.27 17.54
N LEU A 541 5.24 6.03 18.60
CA LEU A 541 6.23 6.38 19.61
C LEU A 541 5.97 5.64 20.92
N PRO A 542 7.00 5.50 21.79
CA PRO A 542 6.83 4.91 23.11
C PRO A 542 5.79 5.68 23.93
N VAL A 543 5.07 4.98 24.81
CA VAL A 543 4.09 5.64 25.72
C VAL A 543 4.77 6.64 26.66
N THR A 544 6.07 6.45 26.89
CA THR A 544 6.94 7.21 27.78
C THR A 544 7.30 8.58 27.22
N TYR A 545 6.96 8.83 25.96
CA TYR A 545 7.24 10.09 25.28
C TYR A 545 6.17 11.13 25.61
N THR A 546 6.50 12.00 26.56
CA THR A 546 5.56 12.96 27.18
C THR A 546 5.98 14.38 26.82
N MET A 547 5.01 15.21 26.46
CA MET A 547 5.22 16.66 26.34
C MET A 547 5.16 17.29 27.74
N ILE A 548 6.21 18.00 28.11
CA ILE A 548 6.28 18.80 29.33
C ILE A 548 6.04 20.26 28.94
N TYR A 549 5.14 20.91 29.67
CA TYR A 549 4.79 22.31 29.43
C TYR A 549 5.96 23.25 29.78
N ALA A 550 6.02 24.38 29.08
CA ALA A 550 6.97 25.44 29.41
C ALA A 550 6.68 26.04 30.80
N PRO A 551 7.70 26.58 31.50
CA PRO A 551 7.51 27.31 32.74
C PRO A 551 6.78 28.61 32.42
N ARG A 552 5.76 28.95 33.20
CA ARG A 552 5.03 30.21 33.04
C ARG A 552 5.96 31.39 33.34
N PRO A 553 6.06 32.38 32.44
CA PRO A 553 6.80 33.60 32.73
C PRO A 553 6.12 34.38 33.86
N GLY A 554 6.91 34.99 34.74
CA GLY A 554 6.41 35.78 35.87
C GLY A 554 6.88 35.26 37.23
N GLU A 555 6.08 35.48 38.27
CA GLU A 555 6.47 35.22 39.67
C GLU A 555 6.79 33.74 39.95
N GLU A 556 6.10 32.81 39.30
CA GLU A 556 6.25 31.37 39.53
C GLU A 556 7.32 30.72 38.63
N GLU A 557 7.94 31.49 37.71
CA GLU A 557 8.84 30.97 36.67
C GLU A 557 10.00 30.14 37.25
N GLU A 558 10.62 30.63 38.32
CA GLU A 558 11.77 29.99 38.97
C GLU A 558 11.37 28.67 39.66
N GLU A 559 10.18 28.60 40.23
CA GLU A 559 9.65 27.39 40.88
C GLU A 559 9.24 26.35 39.84
N GLU A 560 8.49 26.76 38.81
CA GLU A 560 8.11 25.89 37.70
C GLU A 560 9.33 25.32 36.97
N MET A 561 10.34 26.16 36.74
CA MET A 561 11.57 25.75 36.10
C MET A 561 12.23 24.61 36.87
N LYS A 562 12.42 24.73 38.20
CA LYS A 562 13.02 23.67 39.04
C LYS A 562 12.26 22.35 38.93
N ILE A 563 10.94 22.38 38.83
CA ILE A 563 10.12 21.18 38.68
C ILE A 563 10.37 20.52 37.31
N VAL A 564 10.42 21.31 36.24
CA VAL A 564 10.76 20.79 34.90
C VAL A 564 12.18 20.21 34.88
N GLU A 565 13.15 20.84 35.53
CA GLU A 565 14.52 20.28 35.66
C GLU A 565 14.53 18.91 36.35
N ARG A 566 13.73 18.72 37.41
CA ARG A 566 13.58 17.41 38.07
C ARG A 566 13.01 16.36 37.13
N ILE A 567 11.99 16.72 36.34
CA ILE A 567 11.37 15.83 35.35
C ILE A 567 12.40 15.40 34.29
N ILE A 568 13.21 16.34 33.77
CA ILE A 568 14.27 16.03 32.80
C ILE A 568 15.29 15.07 33.40
N ARG A 569 15.75 15.34 34.63
CA ARG A 569 16.70 14.46 35.35
C ARG A 569 16.13 13.07 35.58
N ALA A 570 14.84 12.94 35.89
CA ALA A 570 14.18 11.65 35.99
C ALA A 570 14.13 10.91 34.64
N GLY A 571 13.91 11.63 33.54
CA GLY A 571 14.01 11.08 32.19
C GLY A 571 15.40 10.52 31.87
N VAL A 572 16.46 11.24 32.27
CA VAL A 572 17.84 10.76 32.14
C VAL A 572 18.05 9.47 32.93
N LYS A 573 17.67 9.45 34.22
CA LYS A 573 17.81 8.25 35.07
C LYS A 573 17.07 7.04 34.49
N PHE A 574 15.84 7.25 34.01
CA PHE A 574 15.04 6.21 33.35
C PHE A 574 15.72 5.68 32.10
N MET A 575 16.20 6.57 31.23
CA MET A 575 16.82 6.24 29.95
C MET A 575 18.21 5.59 30.12
N LEU A 576 18.95 5.91 31.19
CA LEU A 576 20.19 5.23 31.56
C LEU A 576 19.96 3.93 32.35
N GLY A 577 18.73 3.65 32.78
CA GLY A 577 18.38 2.46 33.56
C GLY A 577 18.94 2.46 34.98
N GLU A 578 19.23 3.63 35.56
CA GLU A 578 19.82 3.76 36.89
C GLU A 578 18.93 3.11 37.97
N GLU A 579 19.56 2.63 39.04
CA GLU A 579 18.86 2.19 40.24
C GLU A 579 18.46 3.41 41.07
N VAL A 580 17.27 3.34 41.69
CA VAL A 580 16.82 4.40 42.60
C VAL A 580 17.49 4.13 43.93
N GLU A 581 18.28 5.07 44.45
CA GLU A 581 18.75 5.01 45.84
C GLU A 581 17.54 4.89 46.76
N GLY A 582 17.49 3.79 47.52
CA GLY A 582 16.34 3.37 48.33
C GLY A 582 15.98 4.32 49.46
#